data_AF-A0A380S9I0-F1
#
_entry.id   AF-A0A380S9I0-F1
#
_cell.length_a   1.000
_cell.length_b   1.000
_cell.length_c   1.000
_cell.angle_alpha   90.00
_cell.angle_beta   90.00
_cell.angle_gamma   90.00
#
_symmetry.space_group_name_H-M   'P 1'
#
loop_
_entity.id
_entity.type
_entity.pdbx_description
1 polymer ?
#
loop_
_entity_poly.entity_id
_entity_poly.type
_entity_poly.pdbx_seq_one_letter_code
_entity_poly.pdbx_strand_id
1 'polypeptide(L)'
;MALAAKRVLFMAIAQVDSKQLIERGQTFVVSANDYASIANVDISVAYKQLKDAGEELQGMTLEIPKSELLPPFQRAGEPLIWKKPVGNGVRLLNLTEYIDYEAGDGFIEINFTRQMEPYICRLKDGYTTQVLLSAVRLSDPNASNLYQLIRKKNKLRND
;
A
#
# COMPACT_ATOMS: atom_id res chain seq x y z
N MET A 1 8.07 8.44 6.31
CA MET A 1 7.50 7.12 6.59
C MET A 1 8.50 6.29 7.40
N ALA A 2 8.12 5.82 8.58
CA ALA A 2 8.95 4.94 9.40
C ALA A 2 9.12 3.55 8.75
N LEU A 3 10.14 2.81 9.21
CA LEU A 3 10.45 1.48 8.67
C LEU A 3 9.30 0.47 8.91
N ALA A 4 8.60 0.58 10.05
CA ALA A 4 7.47 -0.29 10.38
C ALA A 4 6.28 -0.07 9.43
N ALA A 5 5.82 1.18 9.28
CA ALA A 5 4.77 1.56 8.32
C ALA A 5 5.10 1.13 6.89
N LYS A 6 6.36 1.28 6.48
CA LYS A 6 6.86 0.83 5.18
C LYS A 6 6.73 -0.67 4.99
N ARG A 7 7.14 -1.48 5.98
CA ARG A 7 7.04 -2.94 5.95
C ARG A 7 5.59 -3.40 5.85
N VAL A 8 4.73 -2.81 6.68
CA VAL A 8 3.28 -3.06 6.67
C VAL A 8 2.68 -2.76 5.30
N LEU A 9 2.95 -1.58 4.75
CA LEU A 9 2.45 -1.17 3.45
C LEU A 9 2.86 -2.17 2.36
N PHE A 10 4.10 -2.65 2.36
CA PHE A 10 4.53 -3.66 1.41
C PHE A 10 3.87 -5.01 1.59
N MET A 11 3.68 -5.45 2.84
CA MET A 11 2.97 -6.70 3.12
C MET A 11 1.52 -6.64 2.64
N ALA A 12 0.85 -5.49 2.78
CA ALA A 12 -0.49 -5.28 2.26
C ALA A 12 -0.52 -5.25 0.72
N ILE A 13 0.32 -4.42 0.08
CA ILE A 13 0.38 -4.31 -1.38
C ILE A 13 0.75 -5.66 -2.03
N ALA A 14 1.62 -6.45 -1.40
CA ALA A 14 2.04 -7.74 -1.94
C ALA A 14 0.93 -8.80 -1.95
N GLN A 15 -0.20 -8.56 -1.27
CA GLN A 15 -1.40 -9.41 -1.35
C GLN A 15 -2.28 -9.07 -2.55
N VAL A 16 -2.08 -7.92 -3.18
CA VAL A 16 -2.88 -7.47 -4.33
C VAL A 16 -2.48 -8.27 -5.56
N ASP A 17 -3.47 -8.89 -6.22
CA ASP A 17 -3.25 -9.40 -7.57
C ASP A 17 -3.19 -8.22 -8.56
N SER A 18 -1.98 -7.92 -9.03
CA SER A 18 -1.72 -6.90 -10.05
C SER A 18 -2.49 -7.06 -11.38
N LYS A 19 -3.19 -8.18 -11.58
CA LYS A 19 -4.03 -8.39 -12.76
C LYS A 19 -5.50 -8.06 -12.51
N GLN A 20 -5.91 -7.87 -11.26
CA GLN A 20 -7.29 -7.66 -10.86
C GLN A 20 -7.47 -6.26 -10.24
N LEU A 21 -8.69 -5.75 -10.33
CA LEU A 21 -9.07 -4.54 -9.62
C LEU A 21 -9.34 -4.90 -8.16
N ILE A 22 -8.95 -4.00 -7.24
CA ILE A 22 -9.34 -4.12 -5.84
C ILE A 22 -10.87 -4.03 -5.73
N GLU A 23 -11.50 -5.02 -5.11
CA GLU A 23 -12.95 -5.03 -4.94
C GLU A 23 -13.41 -3.91 -4.02
N ARG A 24 -14.69 -3.52 -4.13
CA ARG A 24 -15.23 -2.47 -3.26
C ARG A 24 -15.16 -2.91 -1.80
N GLY A 25 -14.49 -2.12 -0.96
CA GLY A 25 -14.38 -2.42 0.46
C GLY A 25 -13.39 -3.55 0.77
N GLN A 26 -12.63 -4.04 -0.21
CA GLN A 26 -11.60 -5.04 0.05
C GLN A 26 -10.55 -4.50 1.04
N THR A 27 -10.31 -5.26 2.09
CA THR A 27 -9.27 -5.00 3.09
C THR A 27 -8.09 -5.95 2.89
N PHE A 28 -6.92 -5.53 3.37
CA PHE A 28 -5.68 -6.31 3.35
C PHE A 28 -5.20 -6.53 4.78
N VAL A 29 -5.04 -7.79 5.17
CA VAL A 29 -4.71 -8.17 6.54
C VAL A 29 -3.20 -8.35 6.68
N VAL A 30 -2.60 -7.77 7.71
CA VAL A 30 -1.20 -8.04 8.10
C VAL A 30 -1.18 -8.52 9.54
N SER A 31 -0.83 -9.79 9.74
CA SER A 31 -0.70 -10.38 11.09
C SER A 31 0.64 -10.05 11.73
N ALA A 32 0.67 -9.95 13.06
CA ALA A 32 1.91 -9.75 13.82
C ALA A 32 2.88 -10.91 13.64
N ASN A 33 2.39 -12.13 13.47
CA ASN A 33 3.20 -13.31 13.22
C ASN A 33 3.93 -13.22 11.87
N ASP A 34 3.22 -12.89 10.79
CA ASP A 34 3.82 -12.70 9.47
C ASP A 34 4.82 -11.54 9.50
N TYR A 35 4.44 -10.44 10.17
CA TYR A 35 5.31 -9.28 10.29
C TYR A 35 6.59 -9.61 11.06
N ALA A 36 6.48 -10.27 12.22
CA ALA A 36 7.62 -10.70 13.04
C ALA A 36 8.58 -11.58 12.25
N SER A 37 8.04 -12.55 11.49
CA SER A 37 8.81 -13.46 10.64
C SER A 37 9.55 -12.71 9.53
N ILE A 38 8.87 -11.82 8.80
CA ILE A 38 9.47 -11.10 7.67
C ILE A 38 10.47 -10.04 8.15
N ALA A 39 10.16 -9.36 9.25
CA ALA A 39 10.97 -8.30 9.82
C ALA A 39 12.12 -8.81 10.71
N ASN A 40 12.10 -10.11 11.06
CA ASN A 40 13.01 -10.75 12.02
C ASN A 40 13.06 -10.00 13.35
N VAL A 41 11.89 -9.77 13.95
CA VAL A 41 11.73 -9.11 15.25
C VAL A 41 10.93 -10.01 16.20
N ASP A 42 11.07 -9.76 17.50
CA ASP A 42 10.23 -10.43 18.50
C ASP A 42 8.74 -10.10 18.30
N ILE A 43 7.86 -11.04 18.62
CA ILE A 43 6.41 -10.88 18.45
C ILE A 43 5.84 -9.72 19.27
N SER A 44 6.38 -9.45 20.46
CA SER A 44 5.97 -8.30 21.29
C SER A 44 6.31 -6.97 20.62
N VAL A 45 7.46 -6.93 19.92
CA VAL A 45 7.89 -5.77 19.13
C VAL A 45 7.02 -5.63 17.88
N ALA A 46 6.63 -6.74 17.25
CA ALA A 46 5.75 -6.74 16.09
C ALA A 46 4.39 -6.11 16.40
N TYR A 47 3.74 -6.45 17.52
CA TYR A 47 2.46 -5.83 17.91
C TYR A 47 2.57 -4.32 18.01
N LYS A 48 3.58 -3.83 18.72
CA LYS A 48 3.82 -2.39 18.87
C LYS A 48 4.05 -1.74 17.50
N GLN A 49 4.90 -2.34 16.67
CA GLN A 49 5.22 -1.81 15.35
C GLN A 49 4.03 -1.81 14.40
N LEU A 50 3.12 -2.79 14.48
CA LEU A 50 1.89 -2.82 13.69
C LEU A 50 0.93 -1.71 14.10
N LYS A 51 0.75 -1.49 15.41
CA LYS A 51 -0.10 -0.41 15.91
C LYS A 51 0.43 0.95 15.46
N ASP A 52 1.71 1.23 15.73
CA ASP A 52 2.37 2.48 15.36
C ASP A 52 2.34 2.70 13.83
N ALA A 53 2.52 1.63 13.06
CA ALA A 53 2.41 1.65 11.60
C ALA A 53 0.98 1.98 11.13
N GLY A 54 -0.05 1.44 11.77
CA GLY A 54 -1.44 1.72 11.44
C GLY A 54 -1.79 3.19 11.62
N GLU A 55 -1.41 3.77 12.77
CA GLU A 55 -1.61 5.19 13.06
C GLU A 55 -0.89 6.10 12.04
N GLU A 56 0.35 5.76 11.68
CA GLU A 56 1.12 6.52 10.69
C GLU A 56 0.52 6.42 9.28
N LEU A 57 0.13 5.22 8.84
CA LEU A 57 -0.43 4.99 7.51
C LEU A 57 -1.79 5.67 7.35
N GLN A 58 -2.62 5.68 8.41
CA GLN A 58 -3.93 6.35 8.38
C GLN A 58 -3.80 7.87 8.20
N GLY A 59 -2.77 8.48 8.77
CA GLY A 59 -2.48 9.90 8.58
C GLY A 59 -1.74 10.23 7.28
N MET A 60 -1.39 9.24 6.46
CA MET A 60 -0.46 9.43 5.34
C MET A 60 -1.15 10.00 4.11
N THR A 61 -0.58 11.10 3.61
CA THR A 61 -0.94 11.71 2.32
C THR A 61 0.23 11.62 1.35
N LEU A 62 -0.03 11.20 0.12
CA LEU A 62 0.93 11.14 -0.97
C LEU A 62 0.87 12.41 -1.82
N GLU A 63 2.05 12.97 -2.12
CA GLU A 63 2.18 14.06 -3.08
C GLU A 63 2.57 13.48 -4.44
N ILE A 64 1.67 13.58 -5.43
CA ILE A 64 1.92 13.08 -6.78
C ILE A 64 1.95 14.25 -7.75
N PRO A 65 3.05 14.45 -8.51
CA PRO A 65 3.09 15.42 -9.60
C PRO A 65 1.93 15.20 -10.58
N LYS A 66 1.27 16.27 -11.02
CA LYS A 66 0.13 16.16 -11.94
C LYS A 66 0.49 15.47 -13.27
N SER A 67 1.75 15.56 -13.70
CA SER A 67 2.30 14.82 -14.84
C SER A 67 2.19 13.30 -14.64
N GLU A 68 2.49 12.82 -13.44
CA GLU A 68 2.55 11.40 -13.05
C GLU A 68 1.21 10.85 -12.51
N LEU A 69 0.17 11.69 -12.44
CA LEU A 69 -1.16 11.25 -12.04
C LEU A 69 -1.71 10.19 -13.01
N LEU A 70 -1.98 9.00 -12.47
CA LEU A 70 -2.62 7.90 -13.17
C LEU A 70 -4.14 8.09 -13.13
N PRO A 71 -4.85 7.85 -14.24
CA PRO A 71 -6.30 7.96 -14.26
C PRO A 71 -6.92 6.90 -13.34
N PRO A 72 -8.02 7.23 -12.62
CA PRO A 72 -8.73 6.25 -11.81
C PRO A 72 -9.30 5.13 -12.70
N PHE A 73 -9.52 3.95 -12.13
CA PHE A 73 -10.21 2.89 -12.85
C PHE A 73 -11.67 3.27 -13.08
N GLN A 74 -12.12 3.13 -14.32
CA GLN A 74 -13.52 3.30 -14.66
C GLN A 74 -14.26 1.99 -14.36
N ARG A 75 -15.25 2.06 -13.46
CA ARG A 75 -16.13 0.95 -13.14
C ARG A 75 -17.46 1.14 -13.86
N ALA A 76 -18.01 0.05 -14.40
CA ALA A 76 -19.30 0.11 -15.09
C ALA A 76 -20.39 0.64 -14.16
N GLY A 77 -21.14 1.66 -14.61
CA GLY A 77 -22.20 2.28 -13.81
C GLY A 77 -21.72 3.31 -12.78
N GLU A 78 -20.43 3.62 -12.70
CA GLU A 78 -19.89 4.60 -11.75
C GLU A 78 -19.33 5.83 -12.47
N PRO A 79 -19.58 7.06 -11.97
CA PRO A 79 -18.89 8.24 -12.47
C PRO A 79 -17.39 8.13 -12.15
N LEU A 80 -16.56 8.74 -13.00
CA LEU A 80 -15.14 8.89 -12.69
C LEU A 80 -15.00 9.67 -11.37
N ILE A 81 -14.21 9.11 -10.45
CA ILE A 81 -13.95 9.67 -9.13
C ILE A 81 -13.38 11.09 -9.25
N TRP A 82 -12.60 11.35 -10.29
CA TRP A 82 -12.08 12.69 -10.61
C TRP A 82 -11.66 12.80 -12.08
N LYS A 83 -11.62 14.03 -12.58
CA LYS A 83 -10.97 14.39 -13.85
C LYS A 83 -9.54 14.84 -13.61
N LYS A 84 -8.61 14.51 -14.52
CA LYS A 84 -7.20 14.92 -14.40
C LYS A 84 -7.10 16.44 -14.32
N PRO A 85 -6.47 16.99 -13.26
CA PRO A 85 -6.39 18.43 -13.07
C PRO A 85 -5.42 19.06 -14.06
N VAL A 86 -5.67 20.32 -14.42
CA VAL A 86 -4.80 21.09 -15.31
C VAL A 86 -3.61 21.69 -14.52
N GLY A 87 -2.49 21.96 -15.20
CA GLY A 87 -1.30 22.63 -14.68
C GLY A 87 -0.20 21.69 -14.15
N ASN A 88 0.90 22.27 -13.65
CA ASN A 88 2.16 21.58 -13.35
C ASN A 88 2.40 21.33 -11.84
N GLY A 89 1.40 21.56 -10.99
CA GLY A 89 1.52 21.36 -9.55
C GLY A 89 1.49 19.89 -9.12
N VAL A 90 1.28 19.67 -7.83
CA VAL A 90 1.09 18.35 -7.22
C VAL A 90 -0.37 18.13 -6.83
N ARG A 91 -0.75 16.87 -6.62
CA ARG A 91 -2.01 16.47 -5.98
C ARG A 91 -1.70 15.66 -4.73
N LEU A 92 -2.41 16.00 -3.66
CA LEU A 92 -2.39 15.28 -2.40
C LEU A 92 -3.47 14.19 -2.41
N LEU A 93 -3.10 12.95 -2.10
CA LEU A 93 -4.00 11.80 -2.05
C LEU A 93 -3.83 11.06 -0.72
N ASN A 94 -4.91 10.75 -0.03
CA ASN A 94 -4.84 9.88 1.15
C ASN A 94 -4.50 8.45 0.72
N LEU A 95 -3.60 7.80 1.46
CA LEU A 95 -3.18 6.43 1.17
C LEU A 95 -4.28 5.43 1.52
N THR A 96 -4.83 5.52 2.73
CA THR A 96 -5.86 4.62 3.25
C THR A 96 -7.17 5.35 3.49
N GLU A 97 -8.26 4.61 3.36
CA GLU A 97 -9.59 5.06 3.75
C GLU A 97 -9.75 4.89 5.26
N TYR A 98 -9.44 3.68 5.75
CA TYR A 98 -9.41 3.33 7.16
C TYR A 98 -8.40 2.21 7.43
N ILE A 99 -8.00 2.09 8.69
CA ILE A 99 -7.19 1.00 9.23
C ILE A 99 -7.81 0.58 10.56
N ASP A 100 -8.03 -0.72 10.71
CA ASP A 100 -8.45 -1.34 11.97
C ASP A 100 -7.28 -2.13 12.55
N TYR A 101 -6.98 -1.92 13.84
CA TYR A 101 -6.00 -2.70 14.60
C TYR A 101 -6.74 -3.53 15.63
N GLU A 102 -6.65 -4.86 15.52
CA GLU A 102 -7.24 -5.77 16.49
C GLU A 102 -6.16 -6.27 17.45
N ALA A 103 -6.20 -5.79 18.69
CA ALA A 103 -5.20 -6.09 19.70
C ALA A 103 -5.26 -7.54 20.17
N GLY A 104 -6.46 -8.14 20.22
CA GLY A 104 -6.67 -9.51 20.71
C GLY A 104 -6.16 -10.57 19.74
N ASP A 105 -6.47 -10.39 18.46
CA ASP A 105 -6.11 -11.34 17.39
C ASP A 105 -4.79 -10.99 16.69
N GLY A 106 -4.26 -9.80 16.93
CA GLY A 106 -2.88 -9.48 16.61
C GLY A 106 -2.65 -9.14 15.13
N PHE A 107 -3.58 -8.44 14.50
CA PHE A 107 -3.47 -8.04 13.10
C PHE A 107 -3.95 -6.61 12.87
N ILE A 108 -3.60 -6.09 11.69
CA ILE A 108 -4.19 -4.89 11.13
C ILE A 108 -4.91 -5.19 9.84
N GLU A 109 -6.03 -4.54 9.62
CA GLU A 109 -6.78 -4.51 8.38
C GLU A 109 -6.62 -3.14 7.72
N ILE A 110 -6.20 -3.14 6.47
CA ILE A 110 -5.93 -1.92 5.70
C ILE A 110 -6.91 -1.83 4.55
N ASN A 111 -7.65 -0.72 4.49
CA ASN A 111 -8.44 -0.35 3.32
C ASN A 111 -7.75 0.79 2.56
N PHE A 112 -7.35 0.54 1.31
CA PHE A 112 -6.76 1.60 0.47
C PHE A 112 -7.85 2.49 -0.12
N THR A 113 -7.56 3.78 -0.25
CA THR A 113 -8.49 4.67 -0.97
C THR A 113 -8.59 4.26 -2.43
N ARG A 114 -9.75 4.51 -3.04
CA ARG A 114 -9.96 4.23 -4.47
C ARG A 114 -9.00 4.97 -5.40
N GLN A 115 -8.49 6.12 -4.96
CA GLN A 115 -7.55 6.92 -5.72
C GLN A 115 -6.18 6.25 -5.83
N MET A 116 -5.86 5.35 -4.88
CA MET A 116 -4.62 4.59 -4.86
C MET A 116 -4.65 3.33 -5.71
N GLU A 117 -5.83 2.83 -6.09
CA GLU A 117 -5.98 1.62 -6.90
C GLU A 117 -5.11 1.63 -8.17
N PRO A 118 -5.02 2.70 -8.99
CA PRO A 118 -4.18 2.68 -10.20
C PRO A 118 -2.69 2.50 -9.90
N TYR A 119 -2.23 2.95 -8.73
CA TYR A 119 -0.85 2.85 -8.29
C TYR A 119 -0.53 1.48 -7.68
N ILE A 120 -1.56 0.80 -7.15
CA ILE A 120 -1.46 -0.51 -6.50
C ILE A 120 -1.81 -1.66 -7.45
N CYS A 121 -2.75 -1.52 -8.38
CA CYS A 121 -3.19 -2.61 -9.26
C CYS A 121 -2.38 -2.67 -10.55
N ARG A 122 -2.01 -1.52 -11.16
CA ARG A 122 -1.27 -1.51 -12.43
C ARG A 122 0.21 -1.88 -12.31
N LEU A 123 0.63 -2.52 -11.21
CA LEU A 123 1.99 -2.96 -10.89
C LEU A 123 2.66 -3.86 -11.94
N LYS A 124 1.93 -4.26 -13.00
CA LYS A 124 2.44 -5.03 -14.13
C LYS A 124 3.45 -4.26 -14.99
N ASP A 125 3.37 -2.92 -15.03
CA ASP A 125 4.17 -2.09 -15.95
C ASP A 125 5.48 -1.55 -15.34
N GLY A 126 5.78 -1.89 -14.07
CA GLY A 126 7.00 -1.46 -13.34
C GLY A 126 7.04 0.03 -12.99
N TYR A 127 6.57 0.89 -13.88
CA TYR A 127 6.50 2.34 -13.75
C TYR A 127 5.52 2.80 -12.66
N THR A 128 4.35 2.17 -12.55
CA THR A 128 3.34 2.55 -11.54
C THR A 128 3.78 2.19 -10.12
N THR A 129 4.49 1.07 -9.96
CA THR A 129 5.20 0.72 -8.72
C THR A 129 6.19 1.83 -8.38
N GLN A 130 7.02 2.26 -9.34
CA GLN A 130 8.01 3.31 -9.10
C GLN A 130 7.38 4.64 -8.69
N VAL A 131 6.22 5.03 -9.26
CA VAL A 131 5.51 6.25 -8.82
C VAL A 131 5.03 6.12 -7.38
N LEU A 132 4.40 5.00 -7.02
CA LEU A 132 3.99 4.76 -5.63
C LEU A 132 5.20 4.79 -4.70
N LEU A 133 6.28 4.07 -5.06
CA LEU A 133 7.49 3.99 -4.26
C LEU A 133 8.11 5.39 -4.09
N SER A 134 8.25 6.16 -5.16
CA SER A 134 8.74 7.54 -5.11
C SER A 134 7.85 8.44 -4.25
N ALA A 135 6.53 8.33 -4.36
CA ALA A 135 5.57 9.14 -3.62
C ALA A 135 5.63 8.86 -2.11
N VAL A 136 5.82 7.61 -1.70
CA VAL A 136 6.06 7.25 -0.29
C VAL A 136 7.52 7.48 0.14
N ARG A 137 8.32 8.19 -0.68
CA ARG A 137 9.74 8.53 -0.48
C ARG A 137 10.62 7.31 -0.23
N LEU A 138 10.39 6.27 -1.01
CA LEU A 138 11.26 5.09 -1.09
C LEU A 138 12.41 5.33 -2.06
N SER A 139 13.26 6.30 -1.75
CA SER A 139 14.52 6.51 -2.47
C SER A 139 15.64 5.58 -1.98
N ASP A 140 15.37 4.69 -1.03
CA ASP A 140 16.35 3.76 -0.44
C ASP A 140 16.37 2.42 -1.21
N PRO A 141 17.53 2.00 -1.76
CA PRO A 141 17.71 0.69 -2.42
C PRO A 141 17.22 -0.51 -1.60
N ASN A 142 17.33 -0.47 -0.28
CA ASN A 142 16.92 -1.57 0.60
C ASN A 142 15.42 -1.82 0.59
N ALA A 143 14.64 -0.75 0.43
CA ALA A 143 13.20 -0.86 0.48
C ALA A 143 12.58 -1.37 -0.83
N SER A 144 13.18 -1.00 -1.97
CA SER A 144 12.85 -1.60 -3.26
C SER A 144 13.17 -3.10 -3.28
N ASN A 145 14.31 -3.51 -2.71
CA ASN A 145 14.69 -4.92 -2.58
C ASN A 145 13.73 -5.70 -1.66
N LEU A 146 13.33 -5.11 -0.54
CA LEU A 146 12.36 -5.70 0.38
C LEU A 146 11.00 -5.94 -0.31
N TYR A 147 10.50 -4.95 -1.05
CA TYR A 147 9.27 -5.09 -1.82
C TYR A 147 9.36 -6.26 -2.83
N GLN A 148 10.45 -6.34 -3.59
CA GLN A 148 10.65 -7.43 -4.56
C GLN A 148 10.72 -8.80 -3.87
N LEU A 149 11.32 -8.88 -2.68
CA LEU A 149 11.43 -10.11 -1.91
C LEU A 149 10.08 -10.58 -1.37
N ILE A 150 9.27 -9.68 -0.80
CA ILE A 150 7.91 -9.99 -0.31
C ILE A 150 7.05 -10.47 -1.49
N ARG A 151 7.10 -9.79 -2.63
CA ARG A 151 6.37 -10.19 -3.84
C ARG A 151 6.77 -11.58 -4.34
N LYS A 152 8.07 -11.89 -4.36
CA LYS A 152 8.56 -13.22 -4.76
C LYS A 152 8.03 -14.32 -3.83
N LYS A 153 7.97 -14.07 -2.52
CA LYS A 153 7.42 -15.02 -1.55
C LYS A 153 5.91 -15.23 -1.70
N ASN A 154 5.13 -14.19 -1.95
CA ASN A 154 3.68 -14.33 -2.14
C ASN A 154 3.31 -15.04 -3.44
N LYS A 155 4.08 -14.86 -4.52
CA LYS A 155 3.86 -15.59 -5.76
C LYS A 155 4.05 -17.11 -5.57
N LEU A 156 5.03 -17.52 -4.77
CA LEU A 156 5.32 -18.93 -4.45
C LEU A 156 4.31 -19.60 -3.51
N ARG A 157 3.43 -18.84 -2.85
CA ARG A 157 2.41 -19.37 -1.93
C ARG A 157 1.08 -19.70 -2.62
N ASN A 158 0.89 -19.20 -3.85
CA ASN A 158 -0.34 -19.38 -4.64
C ASN A 158 -0.13 -20.30 -5.87
N ASP A 159 1.02 -20.98 -5.94
CA ASP A 159 1.37 -22.04 -6.92
C ASP A 159 1.47 -23.38 -6.19
#